data_AF-A0A932RFL2-F1
#
_entry.id   AF-A0A932RFL2-F1
#
_cell.length_a   1.000
_cell.length_b   1.000
_cell.length_c   1.000
_cell.angle_alpha   90.00
_cell.angle_beta   90.00
_cell.angle_gamma   90.00
#
_symmetry.space_group_name_H-M   'P 1'
#
loop_
_entity.id
_entity.type
_entity.pdbx_description
1 polymer ?
#
loop_
_entity_poly.entity_id
_entity_poly.type
_entity_poly.pdbx_seq_one_letter_code
_entity_poly.pdbx_strand_id
1 'polypeptide(L)' 'MARPALAIGDSAPDIELQQSEGPMIRLSELWVSRPIVLVFLRHFG' A
#
# COMPACT_ATOMS: atom_id res chain seq x y z
N MET A 1 4.48 -20.37 3.43
CA MET A 1 3.51 -20.30 2.32
C MET A 1 3.97 -19.19 1.39
N ALA A 2 4.09 -19.42 0.08
CA ALA A 2 4.48 -18.37 -0.87
C ALA A 2 3.36 -17.32 -0.95
N ARG A 3 3.72 -16.02 -0.87
CA ARG A 3 2.75 -14.94 -1.06
C ARG A 3 2.25 -15.00 -2.51
N PRO A 4 0.93 -15.05 -2.78
CA PRO A 4 0.45 -15.09 -4.16
C PRO A 4 1.01 -13.87 -4.91
N ALA A 5 1.55 -14.10 -6.10
CA ALA A 5 1.94 -13.01 -6.99
C ALA A 5 0.66 -12.27 -7.39
N LEU A 6 0.62 -10.95 -7.16
CA LEU A 6 -0.51 -10.12 -7.58
C LEU A 6 -0.62 -10.15 -9.11
N ALA A 7 -1.81 -10.42 -9.63
CA ALA A 7 -2.13 -10.35 -11.04
C ALA A 7 -2.89 -9.06 -11.38
N ILE A 8 -2.87 -8.67 -12.66
CA ILE A 8 -3.70 -7.57 -13.14
C ILE A 8 -5.17 -7.96 -12.99
N GLY A 9 -5.96 -7.10 -12.34
CA GLY A 9 -7.37 -7.34 -12.05
C GLY A 9 -7.64 -7.80 -10.62
N ASP A 10 -6.61 -8.19 -9.87
CA ASP A 10 -6.75 -8.47 -8.44
C ASP A 10 -7.02 -7.19 -7.66
N SER A 11 -7.85 -7.29 -6.62
CA SER A 11 -7.97 -6.22 -5.63
C SER A 11 -6.61 -5.96 -4.99
N ALA A 12 -6.25 -4.67 -4.86
CA ALA A 12 -5.04 -4.29 -4.15
C ALA A 12 -5.10 -4.79 -2.68
N PRO A 13 -4.01 -5.35 -2.13
CA PRO A 13 -3.97 -5.74 -0.73
C PRO A 13 -4.22 -4.55 0.18
N ASP A 14 -5.06 -4.73 1.19
CA ASP A 14 -5.27 -3.72 2.21
C ASP A 14 -4.42 -4.02 3.45
N ILE A 15 -3.32 -3.29 3.58
CA ILE A 15 -2.35 -3.47 4.66
C ILE A 15 -2.30 -2.22 5.55
N GLU A 16 -2.00 -2.41 6.83
CA GLU A 16 -1.73 -1.31 7.76
C GLU A 16 -0.29 -0.84 7.59
N LEU A 17 -0.12 0.47 7.41
CA LEU A 17 1.14 1.15 7.17
C LEU A 17 1.39 2.16 8.28
N GLN A 18 2.64 2.26 8.72
CA GLN A 18 3.08 3.34 9.60
C GLN A 18 3.33 4.59 8.75
N GLN A 19 2.65 5.69 9.07
CA GLN A 19 2.96 6.99 8.45
C GLN A 19 4.35 7.46 8.89
N SER A 20 5.02 8.24 8.04
CA SER A 20 6.34 8.82 8.36
C SER A 20 6.29 9.68 9.63
N GLU A 21 5.16 10.38 9.81
CA GLU A 21 4.82 11.09 11.03
C GLU A 21 3.35 10.78 11.35
N GLY A 22 3.07 10.33 12.57
CA GLY A 22 1.70 10.14 13.04
C GLY A 22 1.22 8.68 13.10
N PRO A 23 -0.11 8.46 13.05
CA PRO A 23 -0.70 7.17 13.36
C PRO A 23 -0.55 6.15 12.22
N MET A 24 -0.81 4.89 12.54
CA MET A 24 -1.03 3.86 11.53
C MET A 24 -2.18 4.24 10.59
N ILE A 25 -2.11 3.84 9.33
CA ILE A 25 -3.15 4.04 8.32
C ILE A 25 -3.38 2.74 7.54
N ARG A 26 -4.62 2.45 7.14
CA ARG A 26 -4.88 1.39 6.17
C ARG A 26 -4.66 1.89 4.75
N LEU A 27 -3.95 1.11 3.95
CA LEU A 27 -3.59 1.48 2.58
C LEU A 27 -4.84 1.83 1.73
N SER A 28 -5.96 1.12 1.91
CA SER A 28 -7.20 1.39 1.20
C SER A 28 -7.82 2.76 1.47
N GLU A 29 -7.61 3.33 2.66
CA GLU A 29 -8.14 4.65 3.03
C GLU A 29 -7.62 5.75 2.10
N LEU A 30 -6.43 5.56 1.50
CA LEU A 30 -5.80 6.54 0.62
C LEU A 30 -6.49 6.66 -0.75
N TRP A 31 -7.22 5.65 -1.22
CA TRP A 31 -7.86 5.64 -2.54
C TRP A 31 -9.39 5.51 -2.53
N VAL A 32 -10.03 5.65 -1.37
CA VAL A 32 -11.50 5.59 -1.27
C VAL A 32 -12.18 6.61 -2.19
N SER A 33 -11.61 7.82 -2.30
CA SER A 33 -12.23 8.93 -3.04
C SER A 33 -11.66 9.13 -4.45
N ARG A 34 -10.41 8.72 -4.69
CA ARG A 34 -9.71 8.92 -5.96
C ARG A 34 -8.57 7.92 -6.16
N PRO A 35 -8.18 7.63 -7.41
CA PRO A 35 -6.97 6.86 -7.69
C PRO A 35 -5.72 7.52 -7.08
N ILE A 36 -4.77 6.70 -6.66
CA ILE A 36 -3.47 7.16 -6.16
C ILE A 36 -2.33 6.52 -6.95
N VAL A 37 -1.17 7.17 -6.91
CA VAL A 37 0.09 6.62 -7.41
C VAL A 37 0.93 6.22 -6.22
N LEU A 38 1.28 4.94 -6.13
CA LEU A 38 2.20 4.42 -5.11
C LEU A 38 3.61 4.39 -5.68
N VAL A 39 4.56 5.01 -4.98
CA VAL A 39 5.97 5.00 -5.34
C VAL A 39 6.73 4.21 -4.29
N PHE A 40 7.36 3.11 -4.71
CA PHE A 40 8.20 2.29 -3.84
C PHE A 40 9.65 2.77 -3.94
N LEU A 41 10.12 3.45 -2.90
CA LEU A 41 11.51 3.87 -2.78
C LEU A 41 12.26 2.92 -1.85
N ARG A 42 13.45 2.50 -2.27
CA ARG A 42 14.38 1.81 -1.38
C ARG A 42 15.37 2.83 -0.85
N HIS A 43 15.27 3.14 0.44
CA HIS A 43 16.31 3.91 1.12
C HIS A 43 17.53 3.00 1.34
N PHE A 44 18.68 3.42 0.85
CA PHE A 44 19.97 2.88 1.25
C PHE A 44 20.54 3.91 2.22
N GLY A 45 20.74 3.51 3.49
CA GLY A 45 21.20 4.37 4.58
C GLY A 45 22.27 5.36 4.19
#